data_AF-B5M0N7-F1
#
_entry.id   AF-B5M0N7-F1
#
_cell.length_a   1.000
_cell.length_b   1.000
_cell.length_c   1.000
_cell.angle_alpha   90.00
_cell.angle_beta   90.00
_cell.angle_gamma   90.00
#
_symmetry.space_group_name_H-M   'P 1'
#
loop_
_entity.id
_entity.type
_entity.pdbx_description
1 polymer ?
#
loop_
_entity_poly.entity_id
_entity_poly.type
_entity_poly.pdbx_seq_one_letter_code
_entity_poly.pdbx_strand_id
1 'polypeptide(L)'
;ENWVNDHDYQFMTFNNYGYTDASSFVLQYVVRKQDENSLCAPGAHNSDSFCGKVSDGPKGAHDDPYLPCNAGLGTGLVDTEKQFLIGIVTRSNKCNSTTDDPDTNTYVYTYRPWIDKTINH
;
A
#
# COMPACT_ATOMS: atom_id res chain seq x y z
N GLU A 1 -18.91 17.18 0.11
CA GLU A 1 -18.35 15.89 0.55
C GLU A 1 -18.08 15.05 -0.69
N ASN A 2 -16.85 15.10 -1.19
CA ASN A 2 -16.45 14.26 -2.33
C ASN A 2 -15.97 12.94 -1.75
N TRP A 3 -16.90 12.01 -1.58
CA TRP A 3 -16.58 10.65 -1.16
C TRP A 3 -15.92 9.94 -2.34
N VAL A 4 -14.66 9.61 -2.13
CA VAL A 4 -13.75 8.91 -3.03
C VAL A 4 -14.31 7.48 -3.18
N ASN A 5 -15.01 7.22 -4.30
CA ASN A 5 -15.65 5.95 -4.69
C ASN A 5 -14.66 4.77 -4.78
N ASP A 6 -14.71 3.85 -3.82
CA ASP A 6 -13.65 2.88 -3.43
C ASP A 6 -13.44 1.66 -4.35
N HIS A 7 -14.05 1.65 -5.53
CA HIS A 7 -13.97 0.53 -6.47
C HIS A 7 -12.94 0.76 -7.61
N ASP A 8 -12.46 2.00 -7.81
CA ASP A 8 -11.64 2.38 -8.97
C ASP A 8 -10.19 2.80 -8.61
N TYR A 9 -9.72 2.54 -7.39
CA TYR A 9 -8.44 3.13 -6.95
C TYR A 9 -7.19 2.38 -7.40
N GLN A 10 -6.36 3.15 -8.10
CA GLN A 10 -4.93 2.95 -8.23
C GLN A 10 -4.24 3.90 -7.25
N PHE A 11 -3.37 3.35 -6.40
CA PHE A 11 -2.57 4.11 -5.46
C PHE A 11 -1.12 4.09 -5.90
N MET A 12 -0.34 5.08 -5.47
CA MET A 12 1.11 5.02 -5.59
C MET A 12 1.78 4.81 -4.25
N THR A 13 2.75 3.90 -4.24
CA THR A 13 3.67 3.70 -3.13
C THR A 13 5.08 4.10 -3.54
N PHE A 14 5.87 4.54 -2.56
CA PHE A 14 7.26 4.93 -2.73
C PHE A 14 8.16 3.87 -2.10
N ASN A 15 9.08 3.30 -2.88
CA ASN A 15 9.96 2.26 -2.36
C ASN A 15 10.87 2.80 -1.25
N ASN A 16 10.92 2.09 -0.14
CA ASN A 16 11.85 2.36 0.95
C ASN A 16 12.19 1.04 1.65
N TYR A 17 12.79 0.12 0.91
CA TYR A 17 13.19 -1.15 1.49
C TYR A 17 14.43 -0.97 2.37
N GLY A 18 14.30 -1.33 3.64
CA GLY A 18 15.42 -1.57 4.56
C GLY A 18 16.24 -2.82 4.23
N TYR A 19 16.19 -3.32 2.98
CA TYR A 19 17.04 -4.42 2.50
C TYR A 19 18.38 -3.84 2.02
N THR A 20 19.47 -4.51 2.37
CA THR A 20 20.83 -4.02 2.13
C THR A 20 21.21 -3.91 0.65
N ASP A 21 20.49 -4.62 -0.22
CA ASP A 21 20.66 -4.68 -1.67
C ASP A 21 19.50 -3.99 -2.42
N ALA A 22 18.56 -3.35 -1.70
CA ALA A 22 17.53 -2.55 -2.34
C ALA A 22 18.12 -1.29 -2.98
N SER A 23 17.41 -0.79 -4.00
CA SER A 23 17.74 0.47 -4.64
C SER A 23 17.83 1.63 -3.63
N SER A 24 18.83 2.50 -3.80
CA SER A 24 19.00 3.72 -3.02
C SER A 24 18.11 4.89 -3.49
N PHE A 25 17.35 4.71 -4.57
CA PHE A 25 16.43 5.70 -5.09
C PHE A 25 14.97 5.28 -4.90
N VAL A 26 14.13 6.30 -4.66
CA VAL A 26 12.70 6.09 -4.46
C VAL A 26 12.04 5.73 -5.79
N LEU A 27 11.42 4.54 -5.85
CA LEU A 27 10.62 4.10 -6.98
C LEU A 27 9.12 4.24 -6.70
N GLN A 28 8.36 4.63 -7.71
CA GLN A 28 6.89 4.72 -7.64
C GLN A 28 6.28 3.48 -8.26
N TYR A 29 5.39 2.81 -7.53
CA TYR A 29 4.63 1.67 -8.04
C TYR A 29 3.15 1.93 -7.93
N VAL A 30 2.38 1.38 -8.87
CA VAL A 30 0.92 1.42 -8.83
C VAL A 30 0.40 0.21 -8.07
N VAL A 31 -0.30 0.47 -6.97
CA VAL A 31 -0.99 -0.51 -6.14
C VAL A 31 -2.48 -0.48 -6.49
N ARG A 32 -3.05 -1.62 -6.86
CA ARG A 32 -4.49 -1.75 -7.11
C ARG A 32 -5.16 -2.34 -5.89
N LYS A 33 -6.24 -1.70 -5.46
CA LYS A 33 -7.14 -2.30 -4.49
C LYS A 33 -7.73 -3.59 -5.08
N GLN A 34 -7.82 -4.64 -4.26
CA GLN A 34 -8.54 -5.85 -4.64
C GLN A 34 -9.99 -5.78 -4.19
N ASP A 35 -10.89 -6.40 -4.96
CA ASP A 35 -12.32 -6.43 -4.66
C ASP A 35 -12.64 -7.25 -3.41
N GLU A 36 -11.85 -8.29 -3.15
CA GLU A 36 -12.06 -9.20 -2.03
C GLU A 36 -10.98 -9.05 -0.96
N ASN A 37 -11.39 -8.65 0.25
CA ASN A 37 -10.50 -8.58 1.41
C ASN A 37 -10.00 -9.97 1.88
N SER A 38 -10.63 -11.06 1.44
CA SER A 38 -10.19 -12.44 1.70
C SER A 38 -8.84 -12.76 1.05
N LEU A 39 -8.43 -12.00 0.03
CA LEU A 39 -7.24 -12.28 -0.77
C LEU A 39 -5.96 -11.84 -0.09
N CYS A 40 -5.98 -10.87 0.84
CA CYS A 40 -4.73 -10.41 1.43
C CYS A 40 -4.19 -11.39 2.47
N ALA A 41 -2.90 -11.22 2.79
CA ALA A 41 -2.16 -12.02 3.76
C ALA A 41 -2.98 -12.36 5.02
N PRO A 42 -3.02 -13.64 5.45
CA PRO A 42 -3.94 -14.10 6.49
C PRO A 42 -3.73 -13.41 7.84
N GLY A 43 -4.80 -12.81 8.38
CA GLY A 43 -4.90 -12.33 9.77
C GLY A 43 -4.83 -10.82 10.00
N ALA A 44 -5.14 -9.98 9.02
CA ALA A 44 -5.21 -8.52 9.21
C ALA A 44 -6.43 -7.85 8.52
N HIS A 45 -7.51 -8.60 8.31
CA HIS A 45 -8.72 -8.10 7.63
C HIS A 45 -9.72 -7.61 8.65
N ASN A 46 -9.95 -6.30 8.70
CA ASN A 46 -11.07 -5.70 9.42
C ASN A 46 -11.76 -4.68 8.49
N SER A 47 -12.83 -4.04 8.97
CA SER A 47 -13.57 -3.02 8.20
C SER A 47 -12.73 -1.80 7.84
N ASP A 48 -11.56 -1.65 8.45
CA ASP A 48 -10.71 -0.47 8.35
C ASP A 48 -9.49 -0.75 7.46
N SER A 49 -9.44 -1.92 6.83
CA SER A 49 -8.36 -2.34 5.96
C SER A 49 -8.83 -2.77 4.56
N PHE A 50 -7.89 -2.73 3.62
CA PHE A 50 -8.07 -3.18 2.24
C PHE A 50 -6.84 -3.93 1.74
N CYS A 51 -7.07 -4.83 0.79
CA CYS A 51 -6.02 -5.51 0.06
C CYS A 51 -5.46 -4.61 -1.05
N GLY A 52 -4.15 -4.41 -1.07
CA GLY A 52 -3.45 -3.69 -2.14
C GLY A 52 -2.42 -4.60 -2.81
N LYS A 53 -2.47 -4.72 -4.14
CA LYS A 53 -1.52 -5.50 -4.92
C LYS A 53 -0.73 -4.60 -5.86
N VAL A 54 0.59 -4.73 -5.89
CA VAL A 54 1.42 -4.04 -6.89
C VAL A 54 1.04 -4.56 -8.27
N SER A 55 0.59 -3.65 -9.14
CA SER A 55 0.16 -3.98 -10.50
C SER A 55 1.19 -3.57 -11.55
N ASP A 56 1.89 -2.46 -11.34
CA ASP A 56 2.81 -1.89 -12.31
C ASP A 56 3.98 -1.19 -11.59
N GLY A 57 5.21 -1.50 -11.99
CA GLY A 57 6.41 -0.76 -11.61
C GLY A 57 6.88 0.17 -12.74
N PRO A 58 7.90 1.03 -12.50
CA PRO A 58 8.51 1.82 -13.56
C PRO A 58 8.99 0.90 -14.70
N LYS A 59 8.91 1.33 -15.96
CA LYS A 59 9.40 0.55 -17.10
C LYS A 59 10.84 0.10 -16.87
N GLY A 60 11.09 -1.21 -16.86
CA GLY A 60 12.39 -1.82 -16.58
C GLY A 60 12.56 -2.34 -15.14
N ALA A 61 11.59 -2.10 -14.25
CA ALA A 61 11.55 -2.66 -12.90
C ALA A 61 10.89 -4.04 -12.82
N HIS A 62 10.50 -4.65 -13.95
CA HIS A 62 9.88 -5.99 -13.97
C HIS A 62 10.79 -7.09 -13.41
N ASP A 63 12.11 -6.84 -13.36
CA ASP A 63 13.10 -7.72 -12.76
C ASP A 63 13.41 -7.37 -11.29
N ASP A 64 12.68 -6.44 -10.67
CA ASP A 64 12.82 -6.12 -9.26
C ASP A 64 12.24 -7.28 -8.42
N PRO A 65 13.08 -8.09 -7.74
CA PRO A 65 12.59 -9.23 -6.97
C PRO A 65 11.77 -8.80 -5.75
N TYR A 66 11.77 -7.50 -5.42
CA TYR A 66 11.02 -6.91 -4.32
C TYR A 66 9.70 -6.27 -4.76
N LEU A 67 9.34 -6.38 -6.05
CA LEU A 67 8.07 -5.90 -6.61
C LEU A 67 6.81 -6.62 -6.07
N PRO A 68 6.83 -7.91 -5.66
CA PRO A 68 5.66 -8.57 -5.06
C PRO A 68 5.36 -8.08 -3.63
N CYS A 69 6.36 -7.56 -2.93
CA CYS A 69 6.11 -6.77 -1.73
C CYS A 69 5.60 -5.41 -2.16
N ASN A 70 4.49 -4.94 -1.60
CA ASN A 70 4.37 -3.51 -1.45
C ASN A 70 5.39 -3.08 -0.39
N ALA A 71 5.84 -1.84 -0.52
CA ALA A 71 6.79 -1.17 0.34
C ALA A 71 6.69 -1.51 1.85
N GLY A 72 7.78 -1.29 2.58
CA GLY A 72 7.88 -1.66 4.00
C GLY A 72 6.72 -1.15 4.87
N LEU A 73 6.48 -1.82 6.00
CA LEU A 73 5.46 -1.44 6.98
C LEU A 73 5.56 0.05 7.33
N GLY A 74 4.43 0.74 7.37
CA GLY A 74 4.35 2.19 7.58
C GLY A 74 4.47 3.02 6.32
N THR A 75 4.72 2.42 5.14
CA THR A 75 4.73 3.16 3.88
C THR A 75 3.35 3.69 3.55
N GLY A 76 3.28 4.97 3.20
CA GLY A 76 2.06 5.64 2.79
C GLY A 76 1.67 5.33 1.34
N LEU A 77 0.38 5.05 1.14
CA LEU A 77 -0.27 4.94 -0.16
C LEU A 77 -0.99 6.24 -0.47
N VAL A 78 -0.60 6.90 -1.55
CA VAL A 78 -1.26 8.11 -2.05
C VAL A 78 -2.16 7.78 -3.24
N ASP A 79 -3.16 8.62 -3.50
CA ASP A 79 -3.93 8.56 -4.74
C ASP A 79 -3.06 8.83 -5.99
N THR A 80 -3.55 8.48 -7.18
CA THR A 80 -2.81 8.69 -8.44
C THR A 80 -2.48 10.17 -8.71
N GLU A 81 -3.28 11.10 -8.19
CA GLU A 81 -3.04 12.54 -8.28
C GLU A 81 -2.02 13.05 -7.27
N LYS A 82 -1.56 12.20 -6.33
CA LYS A 82 -0.59 12.52 -5.26
C LYS A 82 -1.07 13.62 -4.31
N GLN A 83 -2.38 13.76 -4.14
CA GLN A 83 -2.98 14.78 -3.30
C GLN A 83 -3.28 14.26 -1.90
N PHE A 84 -3.66 12.99 -1.76
CA PHE A 84 -4.17 12.46 -0.50
C PHE A 84 -3.49 11.16 -0.12
N LEU A 85 -3.13 11.06 1.17
CA LEU A 85 -2.75 9.80 1.79
C LEU A 85 -4.02 8.98 2.04
N ILE A 86 -4.17 7.86 1.35
CA ILE A 86 -5.36 7.01 1.40
C ILE A 86 -5.17 5.84 2.36
N GLY A 87 -3.98 5.25 2.35
CA GLY A 87 -3.69 4.05 3.13
C GLY A 87 -2.28 4.04 3.68
N ILE A 88 -2.04 3.15 4.64
CA ILE A 88 -0.71 2.84 5.16
C ILE A 88 -0.53 1.32 5.11
N VAL A 89 0.60 0.85 4.59
CA VAL A 89 0.94 -0.58 4.61
C VAL A 89 1.10 -1.01 6.06
N THR A 90 0.20 -1.85 6.56
CA THR A 90 0.22 -2.32 7.95
C THR A 90 0.59 -3.78 8.08
N ARG A 91 0.48 -4.54 6.98
CA ARG A 91 1.02 -5.89 6.91
C ARG A 91 1.43 -6.23 5.50
N SER A 92 2.66 -6.70 5.36
CA SER A 92 3.19 -7.16 4.08
C SER A 92 3.46 -8.66 4.12
N ASN A 93 3.19 -9.36 3.02
CA ASN A 93 3.68 -10.70 2.81
C ASN A 93 5.17 -10.66 2.45
N LYS A 94 5.94 -11.64 2.92
CA LYS A 94 7.41 -11.66 2.71
C LYS A 94 7.74 -11.57 1.20
N CYS A 95 8.72 -10.76 0.82
CA CYS A 95 9.07 -10.50 -0.58
C CYS A 95 9.57 -11.72 -1.35
N ASN A 96 9.98 -12.75 -0.63
CA ASN A 96 10.40 -14.05 -1.17
C ASN A 96 9.29 -15.11 -1.09
N SER A 97 8.04 -14.72 -0.86
CA SER A 97 6.90 -15.64 -0.85
C SER A 97 6.51 -15.99 -2.27
N THR A 98 6.28 -17.28 -2.53
CA THR A 98 5.64 -17.73 -3.78
C THR A 98 4.14 -17.41 -3.81
N THR A 99 3.58 -16.88 -2.71
CA THR A 99 2.19 -16.47 -2.63
C THR A 99 2.07 -15.03 -3.09
N ASP A 100 1.47 -14.85 -4.27
CA ASP A 100 1.17 -13.58 -4.92
C ASP A 100 -0.01 -12.86 -4.23
N ASP A 101 -0.07 -12.97 -2.89
CA ASP A 101 -1.16 -12.41 -2.10
C ASP A 101 -0.93 -10.90 -1.88
N PRO A 102 -1.97 -10.08 -2.06
CA PRO A 102 -1.93 -8.66 -1.75
C PRO A 102 -1.54 -8.35 -0.30
N ASP A 103 -0.97 -7.16 -0.11
CA ASP A 103 -0.69 -6.64 1.22
C ASP A 103 -1.93 -6.02 1.86
N THR A 104 -1.94 -5.99 3.18
CA THR A 104 -2.99 -5.33 3.95
C THR A 104 -2.61 -3.89 4.23
N ASN A 105 -3.53 -2.98 3.89
CA ASN A 105 -3.37 -1.56 4.07
C ASN A 105 -4.49 -1.02 4.95
N THR A 106 -4.17 -0.16 5.90
CA THR A 106 -5.16 0.49 6.76
C THR A 106 -5.58 1.81 6.15
N TYR A 107 -6.90 2.05 6.05
CA TYR A 107 -7.45 3.30 5.57
C TYR A 107 -7.14 4.46 6.51
N VAL A 108 -6.47 5.50 6.00
CA VAL A 108 -6.14 6.68 6.82
C VAL A 108 -7.38 7.47 7.19
N TYR A 109 -8.37 7.55 6.30
CA TYR A 109 -9.58 8.33 6.56
C TYR A 109 -10.35 7.82 7.79
N THR A 110 -10.33 6.51 8.07
CA THR A 110 -11.00 5.90 9.22
C THR A 110 -10.46 6.44 10.55
N TYR A 111 -9.16 6.75 10.59
CA TYR A 111 -8.47 7.22 11.79
C TYR A 111 -8.30 8.74 11.83
N ARG A 112 -8.82 9.47 10.83
CA ARG A 112 -8.66 10.93 10.72
C ARG A 112 -9.06 11.69 11.99
N PRO A 113 -10.19 11.39 12.68
CA PRO A 113 -10.52 12.09 13.92
C PRO A 113 -9.46 11.93 15.02
N TRP A 114 -8.84 10.75 15.12
CA TRP A 114 -7.78 10.48 16.08
C TRP A 114 -6.46 11.16 15.66
N ILE A 115 -6.12 11.13 14.38
CA ILE A 115 -4.94 11.80 13.82
C ILE A 115 -5.04 13.31 14.05
N ASP A 116 -6.16 13.93 13.67
CA ASP A 116 -6.40 15.37 13.82
C ASP A 116 -6.34 15.77 15.29
N LYS A 117 -6.92 14.97 16.19
CA LYS A 117 -6.79 15.20 17.63
C LYS A 117 -5.34 15.14 18.09
N THR A 118 -4.58 14.17 17.63
CA THR A 118 -3.19 13.93 18.08
C THR A 118 -2.23 15.01 17.59
N ILE A 119 -2.40 15.51 16.36
CA ILE A 119 -1.54 16.57 15.79
C ILE A 119 -1.79 17.93 16.44
N ASN A 120 -3.02 18.20 16.88
CA ASN A 120 -3.41 19.47 17.49
C ASN A 120 -3.22 19.51 19.02
N HIS A 121 -2.58 18.50 19.60
CA HIS A 121 -2.22 18.42 21.03
C HIS A 121 -0.72 18.61 21.24
#